data_AF-C7CFB7-F1
#
_entry.id   AF-C7CFB7-F1
#
_cell.length_a   1.000
_cell.length_b   1.000
_cell.length_c   1.000
_cell.angle_alpha   90.00
_cell.angle_beta   90.00
_cell.angle_gamma   90.00
#
_symmetry.space_group_name_H-M   'P 1'
#
loop_
_entity.id
_entity.type
_entity.pdbx_description
1 polymer ?
#
loop_
_entity_poly.entity_id
_entity_poly.type
_entity_poly.pdbx_seq_one_letter_code
_entity_poly.pdbx_strand_id
1 'polypeptide(L)'
;MTFYGEMLRIQELLERSDVPTELPDAEGELVAGLDPAEYERFKRRVSLAHLRRVRHRMTFAVLVLNLDKHDRPDYIGPSTYAEIAMASAFSKPVYLLGNVPSAYAGELAAWKAVPLNGRMERLVEDYWASCVPRPQPQMRLFNMA
;
A
#
# COMPACT_ATOMS: atom_id res chain seq x y z
N MET A 1 4.98 -0.90 16.14
CA MET A 1 3.72 -0.61 15.42
C MET A 1 2.61 -1.47 16.01
N THR A 2 1.45 -0.90 16.36
CA THR A 2 0.34 -1.59 17.05
C THR A 2 -0.27 -2.78 16.28
N PHE A 3 -0.08 -2.84 14.95
CA PHE A 3 -0.70 -3.85 14.08
C PHE A 3 0.31 -4.73 13.33
N TYR A 4 1.56 -4.81 13.81
CA TYR A 4 2.61 -5.58 13.11
C TYR A 4 2.28 -7.08 13.02
N GLY A 5 1.66 -7.66 14.06
CA GLY A 5 1.21 -9.06 14.03
C GLY A 5 0.18 -9.34 12.93
N GLU A 6 -0.76 -8.42 12.71
CA GLU A 6 -1.73 -8.54 11.62
C GLU A 6 -1.07 -8.36 10.24
N MET A 7 -0.05 -7.49 10.13
CA MET A 7 0.74 -7.38 8.88
C MET A 7 1.40 -8.71 8.51
N LEU A 8 2.01 -9.39 9.49
CA LEU A 8 2.62 -10.72 9.28
C LEU A 8 1.57 -11.75 8.84
N ARG A 9 0.42 -11.79 9.52
CA ARG A 9 -0.68 -12.70 9.16
C ARG A 9 -1.19 -12.49 7.73
N ILE A 10 -1.35 -11.23 7.32
CA ILE A 10 -1.79 -10.89 5.96
C ILE A 10 -0.70 -11.22 4.94
N GLN A 11 0.58 -10.99 5.27
CA GLN A 11 1.70 -11.42 4.45
C GLN A 11 1.66 -12.93 4.20
N GLU A 12 1.53 -13.75 5.25
CA GLU A 12 1.43 -15.22 5.10
C GLU A 12 0.26 -15.64 4.20
N LEU A 13 -0.87 -14.94 4.28
CA LEU A 13 -2.03 -15.21 3.42
C LEU A 13 -1.74 -14.92 1.95
N LEU A 14 -1.10 -13.79 1.67
CA LEU A 14 -0.72 -13.39 0.30
C LEU A 14 0.38 -14.30 -0.27
N GLU A 15 1.32 -14.74 0.56
CA GLU A 15 2.37 -15.69 0.19
C GLU A 15 1.80 -17.05 -0.21
N ARG A 16 0.74 -17.54 0.46
CA ARG A 16 0.03 -18.77 0.04
C ARG A 16 -0.62 -18.66 -1.34
N SER A 17 -0.79 -17.44 -1.85
CA SER A 17 -1.30 -17.15 -3.19
C SER A 17 -0.18 -16.72 -4.14
N ASP A 18 1.08 -16.96 -3.76
CA ASP A 18 2.31 -16.60 -4.50
C ASP A 18 2.40 -15.10 -4.83
N VAL A 19 1.82 -14.25 -3.98
CA VAL A 19 1.92 -12.78 -4.09
C VAL A 19 3.05 -12.28 -3.18
N PRO A 20 4.16 -11.76 -3.72
CA PRO A 20 5.26 -11.24 -2.94
C PRO A 20 4.85 -9.96 -2.21
N THR A 21 5.29 -9.83 -0.96
CA THR A 21 4.97 -8.67 -0.10
C THR A 21 6.22 -8.11 0.55
N GLU A 22 6.25 -6.80 0.75
CA GLU A 22 7.28 -6.12 1.54
C GLU A 22 6.60 -5.40 2.71
N LEU A 23 7.02 -5.72 3.93
CA LEU A 23 6.54 -5.06 5.14
C LEU A 23 7.43 -3.87 5.53
N PRO A 24 6.87 -2.83 6.17
CA PRO A 24 7.68 -1.80 6.82
C PRO A 24 8.46 -2.39 8.00
N ASP A 25 9.61 -1.79 8.31
CA ASP A 25 10.47 -2.26 9.40
C ASP A 25 9.79 -2.02 10.76
N ALA A 26 9.95 -2.95 11.71
CA ALA A 26 9.39 -2.80 13.05
C ALA A 26 10.12 -1.69 13.84
N GLU A 27 9.56 -0.48 13.87
CA GLU A 27 10.21 0.69 14.50
C GLU A 27 10.28 0.62 16.05
N GLY A 28 9.45 -0.20 16.71
CA GLY A 28 9.05 -0.03 18.11
C GLY A 28 10.16 0.02 19.16
N GLU A 29 11.10 -0.93 19.13
CA GLU A 29 12.22 -0.97 20.07
C GLU A 29 13.38 -0.05 19.66
N LEU A 30 13.47 0.29 18.37
CA LEU A 30 14.55 1.09 17.78
C LEU A 30 14.44 2.59 18.10
N VAL A 31 13.23 3.09 18.35
CA VAL A 31 13.00 4.49 18.76
C VAL A 31 12.97 4.68 20.28
N ALA A 32 12.97 3.60 21.07
CA ALA A 32 12.94 3.68 22.52
C ALA A 32 14.31 4.18 23.04
N GLY A 33 14.39 5.47 23.36
CA GLY A 33 15.59 6.11 23.94
C GLY A 33 16.32 7.09 23.03
N LEU A 34 15.81 7.37 21.83
CA LEU A 34 16.36 8.43 20.98
C LEU A 34 16.03 9.82 21.52
N ASP A 35 16.97 10.75 21.40
CA ASP A 35 16.67 12.17 21.63
C ASP A 35 15.72 12.73 20.53
N PRO A 36 15.12 13.91 20.71
CA PRO A 36 14.21 14.48 19.72
C PRO A 36 14.83 14.67 18.32
N ALA A 37 16.09 15.07 18.22
CA ALA A 37 16.74 15.31 16.93
C ALA A 37 17.13 13.99 16.23
N GLU A 38 17.52 12.98 16.99
CA GLU A 38 17.75 11.61 16.52
C GLU A 38 16.45 10.96 16.06
N TYR A 39 15.37 11.12 16.82
CA TYR A 39 14.05 10.66 16.44
C TYR A 39 13.58 11.29 15.13
N GLU A 40 13.71 12.61 14.96
CA GLU A 40 13.36 13.29 13.70
C GLU A 40 14.21 12.80 12.52
N ARG A 41 15.52 12.63 12.70
CA ARG A 41 16.41 12.06 11.67
C ARG A 41 16.01 10.63 11.32
N PHE A 42 15.68 9.82 12.31
CA PHE A 42 15.20 8.46 12.14
C PHE A 42 13.89 8.45 11.34
N LYS A 43 12.87 9.22 11.77
CA LYS A 43 11.58 9.34 11.08
C LYS A 43 11.75 9.82 9.64
N ARG A 44 12.61 10.81 9.39
CA ARG A 44 12.92 11.28 8.03
C ARG A 44 13.52 10.17 7.18
N ARG A 45 14.48 9.42 7.71
CA ARG A 45 15.14 8.33 6.97
C ARG A 45 14.16 7.21 6.63
N VAL A 46 13.37 6.76 7.60
CA VAL A 46 12.43 5.64 7.44
C VAL A 46 11.27 6.03 6.52
N SER A 47 10.66 7.21 6.72
CA SER A 47 9.59 7.69 5.82
C SER A 47 10.06 7.78 4.38
N LEU A 48 11.24 8.35 4.11
CA LEU A 48 11.79 8.39 2.76
C LEU A 48 12.06 7.00 2.17
N ALA A 49 12.47 6.04 3.00
CA ALA A 49 12.66 4.66 2.55
C ALA A 49 11.32 4.02 2.13
N HIS A 50 10.26 4.18 2.91
CA HIS A 50 8.92 3.71 2.53
C HIS A 50 8.43 4.34 1.22
N LEU A 51 8.57 5.66 1.08
CA LEU A 51 8.17 6.36 -0.15
C LEU A 51 8.94 5.87 -1.39
N ARG A 52 10.22 5.51 -1.23
CA ARG A 52 11.01 4.91 -2.32
C ARG A 52 10.50 3.51 -2.69
N ARG A 53 10.11 2.70 -1.71
CA ARG A 53 9.50 1.37 -1.96
C ARG A 53 8.17 1.52 -2.69
N VAL A 54 7.30 2.44 -2.28
CA VAL A 54 6.03 2.72 -2.98
C VAL A 54 6.25 3.12 -4.43
N ARG A 55 7.22 4.01 -4.69
CA ARG A 55 7.55 4.47 -6.05
C ARG A 55 8.17 3.39 -6.93
N HIS A 56 8.76 2.35 -6.35
CA HIS A 56 9.57 1.39 -7.09
C HIS A 56 8.80 0.76 -8.26
N ARG A 57 9.49 0.54 -9.39
CA ARG A 57 8.88 0.02 -10.63
C ARG A 57 8.17 -1.31 -10.39
N MET A 58 8.78 -2.19 -9.60
CA MET A 58 8.27 -3.54 -9.33
C MET A 58 7.15 -3.56 -8.29
N THR A 59 6.90 -2.45 -7.61
CA THR A 59 5.77 -2.35 -6.68
C THR A 59 4.49 -2.31 -7.48
N PHE A 60 3.67 -3.36 -7.36
CA PHE A 60 2.38 -3.43 -8.03
C PHE A 60 1.39 -2.46 -7.38
N ALA A 61 1.18 -2.56 -6.07
CA ALA A 61 0.17 -1.84 -5.32
C ALA A 61 0.61 -1.57 -3.87
N VAL A 62 -0.18 -0.80 -3.14
CA VAL A 62 -0.07 -0.63 -1.68
C VAL A 62 -1.30 -1.21 -1.00
N LEU A 63 -1.10 -2.08 -0.01
CA LEU A 63 -2.15 -2.58 0.87
C LEU A 63 -2.05 -1.90 2.23
N VAL A 64 -3.13 -1.28 2.66
CA VAL A 64 -3.23 -0.55 3.93
C VAL A 64 -4.06 -1.36 4.91
N LEU A 65 -3.45 -1.74 6.04
CA LEU A 65 -4.16 -2.35 7.16
C LEU A 65 -4.79 -1.26 8.03
N ASN A 66 -5.90 -0.70 7.55
CA ASN A 66 -6.68 0.30 8.28
C ASN A 66 -7.62 -0.36 9.28
N LEU A 67 -7.05 -0.96 10.32
CA LEU A 67 -7.81 -1.57 11.41
C LEU A 67 -8.28 -0.50 12.41
N ASP A 68 -9.30 -0.84 13.18
CA ASP A 68 -9.85 0.03 14.21
C ASP A 68 -8.80 0.43 15.25
N LYS A 69 -8.77 1.71 15.62
CA LYS A 69 -7.81 2.23 16.60
C LYS A 69 -8.46 3.23 17.53
N HIS A 70 -8.51 2.92 18.83
CA HIS A 70 -9.07 3.80 19.88
C HIS A 70 -10.44 4.38 19.47
N ASP A 71 -11.38 3.49 19.17
CA ASP A 71 -12.76 3.81 18.73
C ASP A 71 -12.90 4.53 17.39
N ARG A 72 -11.80 4.62 16.62
CA ARG A 72 -11.82 5.11 15.25
C ARG A 72 -11.88 3.91 14.30
N PRO A 73 -13.04 3.63 13.68
CA PRO A 73 -13.13 2.55 12.72
C PRO A 73 -12.29 2.87 11.48
N ASP A 74 -11.74 1.83 10.86
CA ASP A 74 -11.03 1.92 9.58
C ASP A 74 -9.86 2.94 9.59
N TYR A 75 -9.18 3.09 10.72
CA TYR A 75 -8.27 4.20 10.98
C TYR A 75 -7.06 4.21 10.03
N ILE A 76 -6.77 5.39 9.45
CA ILE A 76 -5.56 5.66 8.69
C ILE A 76 -4.78 6.77 9.39
N GLY A 77 -3.51 6.48 9.72
CA GLY A 77 -2.62 7.46 10.33
C GLY A 77 -2.00 8.44 9.32
N PRO A 78 -1.48 9.60 9.78
CA PRO A 78 -0.94 10.62 8.89
C PRO A 78 0.18 10.13 7.95
N SER A 79 1.10 9.28 8.44
CA SER A 79 2.17 8.72 7.61
C SER A 79 1.63 7.80 6.52
N THR A 80 0.71 6.91 6.87
CA THR A 80 0.05 6.00 5.93
C THR A 80 -0.77 6.77 4.90
N TYR A 81 -1.46 7.85 5.32
CA TYR A 81 -2.20 8.71 4.39
C TYR A 81 -1.27 9.36 3.35
N ALA A 82 -0.09 9.81 3.76
CA ALA A 82 0.91 10.35 2.82
C ALA A 82 1.43 9.26 1.85
N GLU A 83 1.63 8.03 2.32
CA GLU A 83 2.01 6.90 1.47
C GLU A 83 0.91 6.57 0.43
N ILE A 84 -0.37 6.61 0.83
CA ILE A 84 -1.53 6.44 -0.07
C ILE A 84 -1.55 7.51 -1.16
N ALA A 85 -1.38 8.78 -0.78
CA ALA A 85 -1.36 9.89 -1.73
C ALA A 85 -0.23 9.71 -2.77
N MET A 86 0.96 9.28 -2.31
CA MET A 86 2.12 9.02 -3.16
C MET A 86 1.91 7.82 -4.09
N ALA A 87 1.33 6.73 -3.59
CA ALA A 87 0.98 5.56 -4.40
C ALA A 87 0.03 5.96 -5.54
N SER A 88 -1.01 6.73 -5.19
CA SER A 88 -2.01 7.25 -6.13
C SER A 88 -1.38 8.16 -7.19
N ALA A 89 -0.48 9.07 -6.78
CA ALA A 89 0.25 9.94 -7.69
C ALA A 89 1.12 9.17 -8.69
N PHE A 90 1.63 7.99 -8.31
CA PHE A 90 2.39 7.10 -9.19
C PHE A 90 1.53 6.04 -9.89
N SER A 91 0.21 6.20 -9.90
CA SER A 91 -0.74 5.26 -10.51
C SER A 91 -0.60 3.83 -10.00
N LYS A 92 -0.17 3.67 -8.74
CA LYS A 92 -0.18 2.39 -8.03
C LYS A 92 -1.56 2.20 -7.40
N PRO A 93 -2.25 1.07 -7.64
CA PRO A 93 -3.49 0.77 -6.93
C PRO A 93 -3.28 0.81 -5.42
N VAL A 94 -4.29 1.34 -4.71
CA VAL A 94 -4.32 1.36 -3.25
C VAL A 94 -5.49 0.51 -2.78
N TYR A 95 -5.19 -0.49 -1.96
CA TYR A 95 -6.17 -1.35 -1.33
C TYR A 95 -6.23 -1.03 0.17
N LEU A 96 -7.44 -0.98 0.72
CA LEU A 96 -7.70 -0.85 2.14
C LEU A 96 -8.23 -2.20 2.63
N LEU A 97 -7.64 -2.78 3.67
CA LEU A 97 -8.11 -4.04 4.24
C LEU A 97 -9.56 -3.92 4.71
N GLY A 98 -9.87 -2.84 5.43
CA GLY A 98 -11.20 -2.51 5.91
C GLY A 98 -12.05 -1.77 4.86
N ASN A 99 -12.92 -0.91 5.35
CA ASN A 99 -13.72 0.01 4.55
C ASN A 99 -13.00 1.36 4.36
N VAL A 100 -13.60 2.30 3.63
CA VAL A 100 -13.07 3.66 3.46
C VAL A 100 -13.39 4.49 4.72
N PRO A 101 -12.39 5.03 5.45
CA PRO A 101 -12.66 5.87 6.61
C PRO A 101 -13.36 7.16 6.23
N SER A 102 -14.36 7.55 7.04
CA SER A 102 -15.16 8.77 6.81
C SER A 102 -14.32 10.05 6.75
N ALA A 103 -13.25 10.12 7.53
CA ALA A 103 -12.37 11.29 7.62
C ALA A 103 -11.69 11.68 6.29
N TYR A 104 -11.51 10.72 5.38
CA TYR A 104 -10.78 10.90 4.11
C TYR A 104 -11.58 10.38 2.90
N ALA A 105 -12.89 10.23 3.04
CA ALA A 105 -13.72 9.56 2.04
C ALA A 105 -13.66 10.24 0.67
N GLY A 106 -13.64 11.57 0.63
CA GLY A 106 -13.57 12.34 -0.62
C GLY A 106 -12.27 12.10 -1.38
N GLU A 107 -11.14 12.22 -0.70
CA GLU A 107 -9.82 12.03 -1.29
C GLU A 107 -9.58 10.58 -1.69
N LEU A 108 -9.92 9.62 -0.82
CA LEU A 108 -9.76 8.20 -1.11
C LEU A 108 -10.65 7.73 -2.28
N ALA A 109 -11.86 8.28 -2.40
CA ALA A 109 -12.72 8.03 -3.56
C ALA A 109 -12.13 8.65 -4.83
N ALA A 110 -11.64 9.89 -4.77
CA ALA A 110 -11.01 10.57 -5.90
C ALA A 110 -9.76 9.82 -6.40
N TRP A 111 -8.99 9.24 -5.48
CA TRP A 111 -7.81 8.41 -5.78
C TRP A 111 -8.13 6.96 -6.10
N LYS A 112 -9.42 6.58 -6.10
CA LYS A 112 -9.91 5.24 -6.41
C LYS A 112 -9.33 4.16 -5.49
N ALA A 113 -9.16 4.48 -4.21
CA ALA A 113 -8.80 3.50 -3.20
C ALA A 113 -9.88 2.40 -3.14
N VAL A 114 -9.43 1.15 -3.01
CA VAL A 114 -10.29 -0.03 -3.07
C VAL A 114 -10.47 -0.62 -1.68
N PRO A 115 -11.66 -0.54 -1.06
CA PRO A 115 -11.94 -1.28 0.16
C PRO A 115 -12.09 -2.77 -0.15
N LEU A 116 -11.42 -3.60 0.64
CA LEU A 116 -11.45 -5.06 0.53
C LEU A 116 -12.47 -5.69 1.48
N ASN A 117 -12.86 -4.99 2.55
CA ASN A 117 -13.80 -5.53 3.55
C ASN A 117 -13.34 -6.89 4.09
N GLY A 118 -12.04 -7.03 4.36
CA GLY A 118 -11.39 -8.24 4.85
C GLY A 118 -11.09 -9.33 3.81
N ARG A 119 -11.44 -9.11 2.54
CA ARG A 119 -11.39 -10.14 1.47
C ARG A 119 -10.28 -9.87 0.45
N MET A 120 -9.28 -10.74 0.40
CA MET A 120 -8.04 -10.53 -0.39
C MET A 120 -8.15 -10.99 -1.85
N GLU A 121 -9.20 -11.71 -2.20
CA GLU A 121 -9.40 -12.34 -3.51
C GLU A 121 -9.20 -11.34 -4.64
N ARG A 122 -9.82 -10.16 -4.52
CA ARG A 122 -9.69 -9.10 -5.52
C ARG A 122 -8.25 -8.63 -5.71
N LEU A 123 -7.50 -8.44 -4.62
CA LEU A 123 -6.10 -7.99 -4.72
C LEU A 123 -5.25 -9.05 -5.42
N VAL A 124 -5.44 -10.31 -5.05
CA VAL A 124 -4.73 -11.45 -5.65
C VAL A 124 -5.05 -11.56 -7.15
N GLU A 125 -6.31 -11.48 -7.53
CA GLU A 125 -6.75 -11.47 -8.94
C GLU A 125 -6.12 -10.31 -9.72
N ASP A 126 -6.21 -9.09 -9.18
CA ASP A 126 -5.67 -7.89 -9.81
C ASP A 126 -4.14 -7.96 -9.96
N TYR A 127 -3.43 -8.56 -8.98
CA TYR A 127 -1.99 -8.81 -9.07
C TYR A 127 -1.65 -9.77 -10.22
N TRP A 128 -2.29 -10.95 -10.27
CA TRP A 128 -2.00 -11.94 -11.31
C TRP A 128 -2.37 -11.44 -12.71
N ALA A 129 -3.47 -10.70 -12.83
CA ALA A 129 -3.84 -10.04 -14.08
C ALA A 129 -2.80 -9.01 -14.54
N SER A 130 -2.06 -8.40 -13.61
CA SER A 130 -0.98 -7.45 -13.94
C SER A 130 0.31 -8.13 -14.42
N CYS A 131 0.53 -9.40 -14.04
CA CYS A 131 1.70 -10.18 -14.47
C CYS A 131 1.57 -10.69 -15.91
N VAL A 132 0.36 -10.78 -16.46
CA VAL A 132 0.13 -11.26 -17.82
C VAL A 132 0.45 -10.15 -18.83
N PRO A 133 1.34 -10.39 -19.83
CA PRO A 133 1.59 -9.44 -20.90
C PRO A 133 0.29 -9.12 -21.66
N ARG A 134 -0.11 -7.85 -21.71
CA ARG A 134 -1.23 -7.47 -22.57
C ARG A 134 -0.78 -7.57 -24.02
N PRO A 135 -1.55 -8.26 -24.90
CA PRO A 135 -1.25 -8.25 -26.33
C PRO A 135 -1.28 -6.80 -26.82
N GLN A 136 -0.17 -6.34 -27.40
CA GLN A 136 -0.13 -5.02 -28.00
C GLN A 136 -1.09 -4.99 -29.19
N PRO A 137 -1.97 -3.98 -29.31
CA PRO A 137 -2.69 -3.75 -30.55
C PRO A 137 -1.64 -3.51 -31.63
N GLN A 138 -1.46 -4.46 -32.55
CA GLN A 138 -0.61 -4.26 -33.71
C GLN A 138 -1.09 -2.99 -34.41
N MET A 139 -0.24 -1.95 -34.43
CA MET A 139 -0.40 -0.81 -35.31
C MET A 139 -0.38 -1.35 -36.74
N ARG A 140 -1.57 -1.51 -37.33
CA ARG A 140 -1.73 -1.69 -38.79
C ARG A 140 -1.36 -0.37 -39.46
N LEU A 141 -0.08 -0.06 -39.52
CA LEU A 141 0.46 1.01 -40.35
C LEU A 141 0.94 0.38 -41.65
N PHE A 142 0.23 0.75 -42.72
CA PHE A 142 0.60 0.66 -44.12
C PHE A 142 0.86 -0.73 -44.72
N ASN A 143 -0.18 -1.27 -45.34
CA ASN A 143 -0.04 -1.81 -46.70
C ASN A 143 -1.23 -1.31 -47.54
N MET A 144 -1.08 -0.09 -48.05
CA MET A 144 -1.78 0.41 -49.22
C MET A 144 -0.69 0.94 -50.16
N ALA A 145 -0.17 0.06 -51.00
CA ALA A 145 0.46 0.35 -52.28
C ALA A 145 0.51 -0.96 -53.08
#